data_AF-A0A7V5NYA3-F1
#
_entry.id   AF-A0A7V5NYA3-F1
#
_cell.length_a   1.000
_cell.length_b   1.000
_cell.length_c   1.000
_cell.angle_alpha   90.00
_cell.angle_beta   90.00
_cell.angle_gamma   90.00
#
_symmetry.space_group_name_H-M   'P 1'
#
loop_
_entity.id
_entity.type
_entity.pdbx_description
1 polymer ?
#
loop_
_entity_poly.entity_id
_entity_poly.type
_entity_poly.pdbx_seq_one_letter_code
_entity_poly.pdbx_strand_id
1 'polypeptide(L)'
;MWSKSPKILLVVIAFLLANAVTLKASSFGLFQKRNQEGYRIKYLITIAENRNQETFYLVYYRLGDKMRTDVLENGNTHRIYYLGDKSYSCALSDEGWRCFGAQGHTAYLDTFKEIGGSSALARVGTRKVAGQKTACYRPRGTAEEVEFCLNQEGLPLYLRQTAPNSTFEMKAVDYSLKVSPKDFELPAQPVLMEDLLKRFKQMGIPGLK
;
A
#
# COMPACT_ATOMS: atom_id res chain seq x y z
N MET A 1 1.71 9.41 -25.87
CA MET A 1 2.79 9.37 -24.86
C MET A 1 2.35 8.50 -23.70
N TRP A 2 2.70 7.22 -23.70
CA TRP A 2 2.51 6.35 -22.53
C TRP A 2 3.71 6.55 -21.61
N SER A 3 3.47 7.00 -20.38
CA SER A 3 4.52 7.22 -19.38
C SER A 3 5.32 5.94 -19.16
N LYS A 4 6.64 6.05 -19.01
CA LYS A 4 7.57 4.93 -18.73
C LYS A 4 7.40 4.32 -17.32
N SER A 5 6.27 4.55 -16.66
CA SER A 5 6.01 4.18 -15.25
C SER A 5 5.36 2.81 -14.96
N PRO A 6 5.13 1.83 -15.87
CA PRO A 6 4.52 0.56 -15.45
C PRO A 6 5.44 -0.26 -14.52
N LYS A 7 6.73 0.06 -14.45
CA LYS A 7 7.70 -0.61 -13.57
C LYS A 7 7.54 -0.22 -12.10
N ILE A 8 7.18 1.02 -11.79
CA ILE A 8 7.11 1.53 -10.41
C ILE A 8 6.01 0.82 -9.62
N LEU A 9 4.83 0.67 -10.24
CA LEU A 9 3.70 -0.02 -9.63
C LEU A 9 4.02 -1.50 -9.36
N LEU A 10 4.68 -2.18 -10.32
CA LEU A 10 5.12 -3.56 -10.16
C LEU A 10 6.19 -3.74 -9.08
N VAL A 11 7.11 -2.79 -8.92
CA VAL A 11 8.16 -2.83 -7.89
C VAL A 11 7.57 -2.67 -6.49
N VAL A 12 6.69 -1.68 -6.27
CA VAL A 12 6.02 -1.52 -4.97
C VAL A 12 5.19 -2.76 -4.62
N ILE A 13 4.55 -3.39 -5.62
CA ILE A 13 3.77 -4.62 -5.43
C ILE A 13 4.68 -5.84 -5.14
N ALA A 14 5.76 -6.04 -5.90
CA ALA A 14 6.68 -7.17 -5.72
C ALA A 14 7.45 -7.11 -4.40
N PHE A 15 7.85 -5.90 -3.95
CA PHE A 15 8.57 -5.72 -2.68
C PHE A 15 7.71 -6.01 -1.46
N LEU A 16 6.41 -5.73 -1.53
CA LEU A 16 5.46 -6.10 -0.48
C LEU A 16 5.24 -7.63 -0.44
N LEU A 17 5.41 -8.34 -1.56
CA LEU A 17 5.15 -9.78 -1.69
C LEU A 17 6.26 -10.69 -1.13
N ALA A 18 7.52 -10.24 -1.11
CA ALA A 18 8.65 -11.14 -0.81
C ALA A 18 8.96 -11.35 0.68
N ASN A 19 8.41 -10.54 1.60
CA ASN A 19 8.86 -10.50 3.00
C ASN A 19 7.76 -10.84 4.02
N ALA A 20 6.99 -11.90 3.76
CA ALA A 20 6.01 -12.42 4.72
C ALA A 20 6.71 -13.22 5.84
N VAL A 21 7.17 -12.54 6.90
CA VAL A 21 7.64 -13.19 8.13
C VAL A 21 6.44 -13.45 9.06
N THR A 22 6.25 -14.69 9.47
CA THR A 22 5.19 -15.10 10.41
C THR A 22 5.60 -14.73 11.85
N LEU A 23 4.77 -13.95 12.57
CA LEU A 23 5.12 -13.36 13.87
C LEU A 23 4.11 -13.75 14.98
N LYS A 24 4.60 -13.88 16.23
CA LYS A 24 3.83 -14.36 17.41
C LYS A 24 3.25 -13.22 18.28
N ALA A 25 2.20 -13.57 19.02
CA ALA A 25 1.00 -12.80 19.38
C ALA A 25 1.06 -11.55 20.31
N SER A 26 2.19 -11.10 20.86
CA SER A 26 2.14 -10.14 21.98
C SER A 26 1.92 -8.66 21.60
N SER A 27 2.27 -8.26 20.37
CA SER A 27 2.05 -6.90 19.84
C SER A 27 0.83 -6.77 18.93
N PHE A 28 0.08 -7.85 18.73
CA PHE A 28 -1.12 -7.88 17.89
C PHE A 28 -2.24 -6.98 18.43
N GLY A 29 -2.37 -6.85 19.75
CA GLY A 29 -3.53 -6.15 20.34
C GLY A 29 -3.65 -4.68 19.90
N LEU A 30 -2.55 -3.94 19.85
CA LEU A 30 -2.59 -2.52 19.50
C LEU A 30 -2.85 -2.31 18.00
N PHE A 31 -2.17 -3.08 17.15
CA PHE A 31 -2.30 -2.96 15.70
C PHE A 31 -3.65 -3.50 15.22
N GLN A 32 -4.11 -4.65 15.74
CA GLN A 32 -5.45 -5.16 15.50
C GLN A 32 -6.52 -4.13 15.91
N LYS A 33 -6.35 -3.50 17.08
CA LYS A 33 -7.21 -2.39 17.51
C LYS A 33 -7.16 -1.22 16.52
N ARG A 34 -5.99 -0.83 16.03
CA ARG A 34 -5.86 0.22 14.99
C ARG A 34 -6.55 -0.16 13.69
N ASN A 35 -6.42 -1.40 13.25
CA ASN A 35 -7.11 -1.87 12.04
C ASN A 35 -8.62 -1.77 12.22
N GLN A 36 -9.16 -2.16 13.37
CA GLN A 36 -10.59 -2.09 13.67
C GLN A 36 -11.11 -0.65 13.79
N GLU A 37 -10.39 0.24 14.49
CA GLU A 37 -10.78 1.64 14.65
C GLU A 37 -10.55 2.49 13.40
N GLY A 38 -9.63 2.02 12.55
CA GLY A 38 -9.26 2.62 11.30
C GLY A 38 -8.26 3.77 11.42
N TYR A 39 -7.56 4.03 10.33
CA TYR A 39 -6.55 5.08 10.24
C TYR A 39 -6.27 5.46 8.79
N ARG A 40 -5.68 6.64 8.63
CA ARG A 40 -5.14 7.17 7.39
C ARG A 40 -3.68 7.55 7.60
N ILE A 41 -2.80 7.22 6.66
CA ILE A 41 -1.42 7.70 6.63
C ILE A 41 -1.10 8.23 5.23
N LYS A 42 -0.59 9.47 5.12
CA LYS A 42 -0.02 10.01 3.89
C LYS A 42 1.49 9.89 3.95
N TYR A 43 2.06 9.14 3.01
CA TYR A 43 3.49 8.97 2.83
C TYR A 43 3.99 9.80 1.67
N LEU A 44 5.20 10.34 1.82
CA LEU A 44 6.07 10.63 0.70
C LEU A 44 6.91 9.38 0.45
N ILE A 45 6.81 8.82 -0.75
CA ILE A 45 7.63 7.71 -1.20
C ILE A 45 8.74 8.26 -2.09
N THR A 46 9.96 7.83 -1.82
CA THR A 46 11.16 8.13 -2.60
C THR A 46 11.76 6.82 -3.06
N ILE A 47 11.92 6.67 -4.37
CA ILE A 47 12.63 5.55 -4.98
C ILE A 47 13.87 6.14 -5.66
N ALA A 48 15.05 5.73 -5.20
CA ALA A 48 16.31 6.07 -5.83
C ALA A 48 16.88 4.80 -6.47
N GLU A 49 17.19 4.84 -7.77
CA GLU A 49 17.84 3.75 -8.48
C GLU A 49 18.95 4.33 -9.36
N ASN A 50 20.19 3.87 -9.15
CA ASN A 50 21.38 4.45 -9.77
C ASN A 50 21.50 5.97 -9.52
N ARG A 51 21.37 6.80 -10.57
CA ARG A 51 21.42 8.27 -10.50
C ARG A 51 20.04 8.93 -10.60
N ASN A 52 18.97 8.14 -10.72
CA ASN A 52 17.62 8.64 -10.86
C ASN A 52 16.91 8.56 -9.50
N GLN A 53 16.12 9.58 -9.21
CA GLN A 53 15.27 9.61 -8.04
C GLN A 53 13.86 10.03 -8.46
N GLU A 54 12.88 9.27 -8.00
CA GLU A 54 11.47 9.54 -8.21
C GLU A 54 10.76 9.67 -6.87
N THR A 55 9.80 10.60 -6.79
CA THR A 55 9.00 10.81 -5.60
C THR A 55 7.53 10.90 -5.94
N PHE A 56 6.68 10.29 -5.13
CA PHE A 56 5.23 10.40 -5.25
C PHE A 56 4.58 10.27 -3.87
N TYR A 57 3.32 10.69 -3.76
CA TYR A 57 2.57 10.52 -2.52
C TYR A 57 1.72 9.26 -2.57
N LEU A 58 1.66 8.55 -1.45
CA LEU A 58 0.75 7.45 -1.22
C LEU A 58 -0.10 7.77 0.00
N VAL A 59 -1.43 7.73 -0.12
CA VAL A 59 -2.35 7.86 1.00
C VAL A 59 -2.99 6.52 1.27
N TYR A 60 -2.67 5.93 2.41
CA TYR A 60 -3.16 4.64 2.84
C TYR A 60 -4.30 4.82 3.85
N TYR A 61 -5.40 4.08 3.68
CA TYR A 61 -6.54 4.05 4.57
C TYR A 61 -6.85 2.60 4.94
N ARG A 62 -7.23 2.38 6.19
CA ARG A 62 -7.70 1.08 6.68
C ARG A 62 -8.86 1.25 7.65
N LEU A 63 -9.86 0.37 7.56
CA LEU A 63 -10.97 0.27 8.49
C LEU A 63 -11.53 -1.16 8.47
N GLY A 64 -11.22 -1.95 9.50
CA GLY A 64 -11.54 -3.37 9.56
C GLY A 64 -10.86 -4.16 8.43
N ASP A 65 -11.70 -4.79 7.61
CA ASP A 65 -11.36 -5.54 6.39
C ASP A 65 -11.27 -4.65 5.14
N LYS A 66 -11.59 -3.35 5.26
CA LYS A 66 -11.54 -2.40 4.16
C LYS A 66 -10.20 -1.70 4.10
N MET A 67 -9.69 -1.53 2.89
CA MET A 67 -8.47 -0.80 2.60
C MET A 67 -8.67 0.08 1.37
N ARG A 68 -8.08 1.28 1.39
CA ARG A 68 -7.95 2.14 0.22
C ARG A 68 -6.52 2.65 0.14
N THR A 69 -5.95 2.68 -1.06
CA THR A 69 -4.67 3.31 -1.33
C THR A 69 -4.83 4.30 -2.46
N ASP A 70 -4.47 5.56 -2.22
CA ASP A 70 -4.43 6.61 -3.23
C ASP A 70 -2.97 6.86 -3.62
N VAL A 71 -2.64 6.74 -4.90
CA VAL A 71 -1.35 7.13 -5.47
C VAL A 71 -1.52 8.47 -6.17
N LEU A 72 -0.74 9.46 -5.76
CA LEU A 72 -0.75 10.81 -6.32
C LEU A 72 0.58 11.07 -7.02
N GLU A 73 0.55 11.13 -8.35
CA GLU A 73 1.74 11.28 -9.18
C GLU A 73 1.44 12.24 -10.34
N ASN A 74 2.21 13.32 -10.46
CA ASN A 74 2.12 14.29 -11.58
C ASN A 74 0.70 14.79 -11.87
N GLY A 75 -0.08 15.07 -10.82
CA GLY A 75 -1.48 15.52 -10.93
C GLY A 75 -2.50 14.40 -11.19
N ASN A 76 -2.05 13.18 -11.51
CA ASN A 76 -2.91 12.03 -11.65
C ASN A 76 -3.20 11.40 -10.28
N THR A 77 -4.43 10.91 -10.11
CA THR A 77 -4.82 10.14 -8.94
C THR A 77 -5.27 8.75 -9.36
N HIS A 78 -4.62 7.74 -8.79
CA HIS A 78 -5.04 6.36 -8.90
C HIS A 78 -5.48 5.86 -7.53
N ARG A 79 -6.60 5.15 -7.43
CA ARG A 79 -7.10 4.58 -6.19
C ARG A 79 -7.28 3.10 -6.32
N ILE A 80 -6.80 2.36 -5.32
CA ILE A 80 -7.03 0.92 -5.22
C ILE A 80 -7.85 0.69 -3.95
N TYR A 81 -8.94 -0.05 -4.08
CA TYR A 81 -9.81 -0.42 -2.98
C TYR A 81 -9.76 -1.93 -2.78
N TYR A 82 -9.82 -2.33 -1.51
CA TYR A 82 -10.09 -3.71 -1.09
C TYR A 82 -11.26 -3.62 -0.12
N LEU A 83 -12.41 -4.15 -0.53
CA LEU A 83 -13.67 -4.04 0.19
C LEU A 83 -14.15 -5.46 0.50
N GLY A 84 -13.61 -6.04 1.59
CA GLY A 84 -13.81 -7.46 1.90
C GLY A 84 -13.06 -8.35 0.90
N ASP A 85 -13.78 -9.17 0.15
CA ASP A 85 -13.24 -10.11 -0.84
C ASP A 85 -13.06 -9.51 -2.25
N LYS A 86 -13.42 -8.23 -2.43
CA LYS A 86 -13.41 -7.56 -3.75
C LYS A 86 -12.30 -6.53 -3.82
N SER A 87 -11.67 -6.43 -5.00
CA SER A 87 -10.72 -5.35 -5.30
C SER A 87 -11.20 -4.49 -6.47
N TYR A 88 -10.91 -3.19 -6.38
CA TYR A 88 -11.25 -2.21 -7.40
C TYR A 88 -10.08 -1.29 -7.66
N SER A 89 -9.91 -0.92 -8.93
CA SER A 89 -8.90 0.03 -9.39
C SER A 89 -9.62 1.18 -10.07
N CYS A 90 -9.43 2.39 -9.57
CA CYS A 90 -10.05 3.60 -10.10
C CYS A 90 -8.98 4.61 -10.51
N ALA A 91 -9.18 5.25 -11.67
CA ALA A 91 -8.33 6.32 -12.15
C ALA A 91 -9.18 7.58 -12.37
N LEU A 92 -8.62 8.74 -12.01
CA LEU A 92 -9.20 10.04 -12.36
C LEU A 92 -8.62 10.51 -13.70
N SER A 93 -9.49 10.86 -14.65
CA SER A 93 -9.14 11.55 -15.89
C SER A 93 -9.95 12.84 -16.04
N ASP A 94 -9.75 13.57 -17.15
CA ASP A 94 -10.52 14.78 -17.47
C ASP A 94 -12.03 14.52 -17.60
N GLU A 95 -12.42 13.28 -17.92
CA GLU A 95 -13.81 12.84 -18.00
C GLU A 95 -14.39 12.40 -16.62
N GLY A 96 -13.59 12.51 -15.55
CA GLY A 96 -13.96 12.09 -14.21
C GLY A 96 -13.40 10.72 -13.83
N TRP A 97 -14.01 10.10 -12.82
CA TRP A 97 -13.55 8.82 -12.29
C TRP A 97 -14.02 7.65 -13.16
N ARG A 98 -13.09 6.72 -13.43
CA ARG A 98 -13.40 5.42 -14.02
C ARG A 98 -12.89 4.33 -13.11
N CYS A 99 -13.72 3.35 -12.81
CA CYS A 99 -13.40 2.24 -11.92
C CYS A 99 -13.52 0.90 -12.64
N PHE A 100 -12.63 -0.03 -12.32
CA PHE A 100 -12.61 -1.40 -12.81
C PHE A 100 -12.59 -2.34 -11.62
N GLY A 101 -13.47 -3.34 -11.64
CA GLY A 101 -13.51 -4.39 -10.63
C GLY A 101 -12.78 -5.64 -11.11
N ALA A 102 -11.96 -6.22 -10.23
CA ALA A 102 -11.40 -7.55 -10.42
C ALA A 102 -12.10 -8.53 -9.47
N GLN A 103 -12.60 -9.65 -10.00
CA GLN A 103 -13.02 -10.77 -9.16
C GLN A 103 -11.78 -11.59 -8.79
N GLY A 104 -11.62 -11.86 -7.50
CA GLY A 104 -10.55 -12.71 -6.99
C GLY A 104 -10.04 -12.21 -5.65
N HIS A 105 -9.81 -13.17 -4.75
CA HIS A 105 -9.10 -12.91 -3.51
C HIS A 105 -7.69 -12.45 -3.84
N THR A 106 -7.42 -11.17 -3.63
CA THR A 106 -6.10 -10.63 -3.86
C THR A 106 -5.27 -10.95 -2.61
N ALA A 107 -4.30 -11.85 -2.76
CA ALA A 107 -3.32 -12.20 -1.72
C ALA A 107 -2.52 -11.00 -1.16
N TYR A 108 -2.79 -9.79 -1.67
CA TYR A 108 -2.20 -8.52 -1.26
C TYR A 108 -2.61 -8.09 0.17
N LEU A 109 -3.73 -8.58 0.70
CA LEU A 109 -4.09 -8.28 2.10
C LEU A 109 -3.20 -9.03 3.11
N ASP A 110 -2.56 -10.13 2.68
CA ASP A 110 -1.73 -10.97 3.54
C ASP A 110 -0.25 -10.57 3.56
N THR A 111 0.18 -9.64 2.70
CA THR A 111 1.60 -9.26 2.56
C THR A 111 2.08 -8.24 3.57
N PHE A 112 1.19 -7.43 4.12
CA PHE A 112 1.46 -6.71 5.36
C PHE A 112 1.22 -7.65 6.55
N LYS A 113 1.89 -8.80 6.57
CA LYS A 113 1.96 -9.62 7.77
C LYS A 113 2.74 -8.85 8.82
N GLU A 114 2.05 -8.62 9.93
CA GLU A 114 2.32 -7.59 10.91
C GLU A 114 3.70 -7.76 11.53
N ILE A 115 4.57 -6.76 11.40
CA ILE A 115 5.94 -6.76 11.94
C ILE A 115 5.92 -6.51 13.47
N GLY A 116 5.25 -7.40 14.20
CA GLY A 116 5.05 -7.33 15.63
C GLY A 116 5.99 -8.25 16.41
N GLY A 117 6.84 -7.67 17.26
CA GLY A 117 7.27 -8.24 18.54
C GLY A 117 8.03 -9.57 18.56
N SER A 118 8.53 -10.10 17.44
CA SER A 118 9.36 -11.30 17.51
C SER A 118 10.80 -10.99 17.90
N SER A 119 11.46 -12.01 18.42
CA SER A 119 12.92 -12.08 18.58
C SER A 119 13.68 -11.87 17.26
N ALA A 120 13.02 -11.82 16.10
CA ALA A 120 13.65 -11.55 14.82
C ALA A 120 13.88 -10.06 14.56
N LEU A 121 13.46 -9.16 15.46
CA LEU A 121 13.62 -7.71 15.29
C LEU A 121 14.57 -7.14 16.35
N ALA A 122 15.54 -6.35 15.91
CA ALA A 122 16.42 -5.57 16.77
C ALA A 122 15.95 -4.11 16.78
N ARG A 123 15.70 -3.55 17.97
CA ARG A 123 15.48 -2.11 18.11
C ARG A 123 16.79 -1.38 17.81
N VAL A 124 16.77 -0.44 16.87
CA VAL A 124 17.96 0.31 16.43
C VAL A 124 17.96 1.77 16.87
N GLY A 125 16.82 2.29 17.33
CA GLY A 125 16.77 3.64 17.87
C GLY A 125 15.36 4.24 17.89
N THR A 126 15.32 5.56 17.79
CA THR A 126 14.09 6.35 17.69
C THR A 126 14.22 7.43 16.64
N ARG A 127 13.12 7.81 16.00
CA ARG A 127 13.05 8.94 15.05
C ARG A 127 11.88 9.85 15.39
N LYS A 128 11.87 11.06 14.82
CA LYS A 128 10.70 11.92 14.76
C LYS A 128 10.14 11.88 13.33
N VAL A 129 8.91 11.38 13.15
CA VAL A 129 8.27 11.20 11.84
C VAL A 129 6.82 11.69 11.93
N ALA A 130 6.39 12.54 10.98
CA ALA A 130 5.11 13.26 11.06
C ALA A 130 4.86 13.91 12.44
N GLY A 131 5.91 14.48 13.04
CA GLY A 131 5.85 15.10 14.37
C GLY A 131 5.88 14.13 15.56
N GLN A 132 5.74 12.82 15.34
CA GLN A 132 5.65 11.80 16.39
C GLN A 132 7.00 11.16 16.70
N LYS A 133 7.22 10.81 17.96
CA LYS A 133 8.35 9.97 18.37
C LYS A 133 8.05 8.51 18.02
N THR A 134 8.90 7.91 17.20
CA THR A 134 8.77 6.52 16.75
C THR A 134 9.89 5.65 17.30
N ALA A 135 9.60 4.37 17.56
CA ALA A 135 10.61 3.35 17.81
C ALA A 135 10.96 2.65 16.50
N CYS A 136 12.26 2.52 16.20
CA CYS A 136 12.74 1.96 14.94
C CYS A 136 13.40 0.60 15.15
N TYR A 137 13.20 -0.28 14.18
CA TYR A 137 13.59 -1.67 14.24
C TYR A 137 14.21 -2.12 12.91
N ARG A 138 15.04 -3.16 12.96
CA ARG A 138 15.57 -3.87 11.80
C ARG A 138 15.42 -5.39 11.98
N PRO A 139 15.23 -6.17 10.92
CA PRO A 139 15.33 -7.62 10.99
C PRO A 139 16.74 -8.05 11.44
N ARG A 140 16.82 -9.12 12.23
CA ARG A 140 18.07 -9.76 12.61
C ARG A 140 18.47 -10.78 11.55
N GLY A 141 19.77 -10.90 11.28
CA GLY A 141 20.32 -11.94 10.42
C GLY A 141 20.05 -11.77 8.92
N THR A 142 19.56 -10.62 8.48
CA THR A 142 19.40 -10.29 7.06
C THR A 142 20.57 -9.43 6.59
N ALA A 143 21.09 -9.70 5.40
CA ALA A 143 22.07 -8.82 4.75
C ALA A 143 21.43 -7.51 4.25
N GLU A 144 20.10 -7.49 4.06
CA GLU A 144 19.37 -6.31 3.63
C GLU A 144 19.27 -5.26 4.73
N GLU A 145 19.54 -4.01 4.38
CA GLU A 145 19.35 -2.86 5.26
C GLU A 145 17.87 -2.41 5.23
N VAL A 146 17.03 -3.15 5.94
CA VAL A 146 15.63 -2.78 6.17
C VAL A 146 15.49 -2.12 7.54
N GLU A 147 14.92 -0.92 7.57
CA GLU A 147 14.54 -0.22 8.80
C GLU A 147 13.09 0.24 8.71
N PHE A 148 12.30 -0.03 9.75
CA PHE A 148 10.95 0.49 9.87
C PHE A 148 10.72 1.08 11.26
N CYS A 149 9.83 2.06 11.36
CA CYS A 149 9.51 2.71 12.63
C CYS A 149 8.01 2.80 12.89
N LEU A 150 7.64 2.51 14.13
CA LEU A 150 6.26 2.54 14.62
C LEU A 150 6.10 3.67 15.65
N ASN A 151 4.98 4.38 15.65
CA ASN A 151 4.61 5.30 16.74
C ASN A 151 4.03 4.54 17.96
N GLN A 152 3.63 5.27 18.99
CA GLN A 152 3.06 4.68 20.22
C GLN A 152 1.71 4.01 19.99
N GLU A 153 1.01 4.39 18.92
CA GLU A 153 -0.25 3.83 18.47
C GLU A 153 -0.07 2.61 17.56
N GLY A 154 1.17 2.22 17.25
CA GLY A 154 1.49 1.07 16.41
C GLY A 154 1.40 1.32 14.90
N LEU A 155 1.25 2.57 14.46
CA LEU A 155 1.21 2.94 13.05
C LEU A 155 2.62 2.92 12.43
N PRO A 156 2.80 2.33 11.24
CA PRO A 156 4.07 2.34 10.53
C PRO A 156 4.30 3.71 9.88
N LEU A 157 5.11 4.56 10.51
CA LEU A 157 5.34 5.92 9.99
C LEU A 157 6.59 6.02 9.12
N TYR A 158 7.47 5.03 9.15
CA TYR A 158 8.68 5.01 8.36
C TYR A 158 9.02 3.59 7.92
N LEU A 159 9.45 3.46 6.67
CA LEU A 159 10.09 2.28 6.12
C LEU A 159 11.21 2.74 5.18
N ARG A 160 12.39 2.15 5.32
CA ARG A 160 13.50 2.30 4.39
C ARG A 160 14.08 0.93 4.11
N GLN A 161 14.39 0.69 2.84
CA GLN A 161 15.14 -0.47 2.39
C GLN A 161 16.25 0.01 1.47
N THR A 162 17.47 -0.44 1.74
CA THR A 162 18.63 -0.16 0.89
C THR A 162 19.15 -1.47 0.32
N ALA A 163 19.27 -1.52 -1.01
CA ALA A 163 19.88 -2.57 -1.80
C ALA A 163 21.08 -1.99 -2.58
N PRO A 164 21.98 -2.80 -3.18
CA PRO A 164 23.23 -2.32 -3.76
C PRO A 164 23.10 -1.14 -4.73
N ASN A 165 22.03 -1.10 -5.53
CA ASN A 165 21.80 -0.06 -6.54
C ASN A 165 20.48 0.70 -6.38
N SER A 166 19.74 0.45 -5.30
CA SER A 166 18.45 1.07 -5.09
C SER A 166 18.17 1.37 -3.62
N THR A 167 17.42 2.44 -3.37
CA THR A 167 16.87 2.76 -2.06
C THR A 167 15.40 3.06 -2.22
N PHE A 168 14.59 2.39 -1.40
CA PHE A 168 13.18 2.67 -1.23
C PHE A 168 12.99 3.33 0.14
N GLU A 169 12.38 4.50 0.18
CA GLU A 169 11.99 5.17 1.42
C GLU A 169 10.50 5.53 1.36
N MET A 170 9.77 5.18 2.41
CA MET A 170 8.38 5.54 2.61
C MET A 170 8.27 6.23 3.98
N LYS A 171 8.05 7.54 3.97
CA LYS A 171 8.04 8.38 5.17
C LYS A 171 6.70 9.08 5.32
N ALA A 172 6.03 8.87 6.45
CA ALA A 172 4.78 9.55 6.74
C ALA A 172 5.03 11.06 6.86
N VAL A 173 4.26 11.83 6.11
CA VAL A 173 4.19 13.30 6.19
C VAL A 173 2.99 13.76 6.99
N ASP A 174 1.95 12.92 7.08
CA ASP A 174 0.73 13.18 7.86
C ASP A 174 0.01 11.87 8.20
N TYR A 175 -0.75 11.83 9.29
CA TYR A 175 -1.58 10.68 9.66
C TYR A 175 -2.82 11.11 10.46
N SER A 176 -3.84 10.25 10.46
CA SER A 176 -5.07 10.42 11.23
C SER A 176 -5.52 9.06 11.76
N LEU A 177 -5.99 9.02 13.01
CA LEU A 177 -6.65 7.85 13.60
C LEU A 177 -8.16 7.83 13.32
N LYS A 178 -8.61 8.69 12.41
CA LYS A 178 -10.02 8.82 12.03
C LYS A 178 -10.13 8.62 10.53
N VAL A 179 -10.91 7.62 10.16
CA VAL A 179 -11.44 7.39 8.81
C VAL A 179 -12.93 7.14 8.94
N SER A 180 -13.66 7.42 7.88
CA SER A 180 -15.11 7.23 7.81
C SER A 180 -15.45 6.11 6.84
N PRO A 181 -16.63 5.48 6.95
CA PRO A 181 -17.11 4.55 5.92
C PRO A 181 -17.14 5.15 4.51
N LYS A 182 -17.35 6.48 4.39
CA LYS A 182 -17.33 7.21 3.11
C LYS A 182 -15.97 7.19 2.42
N ASP A 183 -14.89 7.01 3.16
CA ASP A 183 -13.55 6.84 2.59
C ASP A 183 -13.42 5.55 1.75
N PHE A 184 -14.37 4.63 1.87
CA PHE A 184 -14.37 3.34 1.18
C PHE A 184 -15.47 3.22 0.14
N GLU A 185 -16.16 4.33 -0.19
CA GLU A 185 -17.11 4.38 -1.31
C GLU A 185 -16.35 4.56 -2.63
N LEU A 186 -16.72 3.79 -3.65
CA LEU A 186 -16.14 3.92 -4.98
C LEU A 186 -16.59 5.25 -5.62
N PRO A 187 -15.67 5.98 -6.27
CA PRO A 187 -16.01 7.28 -6.85
C PRO A 187 -16.79 7.18 -8.18
N ALA A 188 -16.90 5.98 -8.76
CA ALA A 188 -17.68 5.70 -9.95
C ALA A 188 -18.15 4.24 -9.93
N GLN A 189 -19.21 3.94 -10.69
CA GLN A 189 -19.68 2.57 -10.87
C GLN A 189 -18.58 1.73 -11.54
N PRO A 190 -18.14 0.62 -10.94
CA PRO A 190 -17.07 -0.19 -11.52
C PRO A 190 -17.57 -0.96 -12.75
N VAL A 191 -16.73 -1.02 -13.78
CA VAL A 191 -16.87 -1.96 -14.89
C VAL A 191 -16.22 -3.28 -14.48
N LEU A 192 -16.98 -4.37 -14.50
CA LEU A 192 -16.45 -5.69 -14.16
C LEU A 192 -15.81 -6.35 -15.39
N MET A 193 -14.74 -7.09 -15.17
CA MET A 193 -14.06 -7.83 -16.26
C MET A 193 -15.03 -8.78 -16.99
N GLU A 194 -15.92 -9.44 -16.25
CA GLU A 194 -16.94 -10.33 -16.83
C GLU A 194 -17.89 -9.60 -17.79
N ASP A 195 -18.31 -8.38 -17.43
CA ASP A 195 -19.15 -7.55 -18.29
C ASP A 195 -18.41 -7.14 -19.57
N LEU A 196 -17.11 -6.83 -19.45
CA LEU A 196 -16.26 -6.53 -20.60
C LEU A 196 -16.14 -7.76 -21.52
N LEU A 197 -15.83 -8.93 -20.96
CA LEU A 197 -15.73 -10.18 -21.72
C LEU A 197 -17.05 -10.52 -22.42
N LYS A 198 -18.19 -10.33 -21.74
CA LYS A 198 -19.52 -10.53 -22.32
C LYS A 198 -19.77 -9.59 -23.51
N ARG A 199 -19.41 -8.31 -23.39
CA ARG A 199 -19.52 -7.34 -24.49
C ARG A 199 -18.59 -7.70 -25.66
N PHE A 200 -17.35 -8.09 -25.40
CA PHE A 200 -16.43 -8.53 -26.45
C PHE A 200 -16.93 -9.75 -27.21
N LYS A 201 -17.51 -10.72 -26.50
CA LYS A 201 -18.14 -11.89 -27.11
C LYS A 201 -19.32 -11.52 -28.01
N GLN A 202 -20.14 -10.55 -27.60
CA GLN A 202 -21.27 -10.04 -28.40
C GLN A 202 -20.82 -9.30 -29.68
N MET A 203 -19.62 -8.73 -29.68
CA MET A 203 -19.05 -8.05 -30.86
C MET A 203 -18.37 -9.00 -31.85
N GLY A 204 -18.34 -10.32 -31.58
CA GLY A 204 -17.80 -11.30 -32.53
C GLY A 204 -16.28 -11.24 -32.71
N ILE A 205 -15.54 -10.72 -31.72
CA ILE A 205 -14.06 -10.67 -31.79
C ILE A 205 -13.52 -12.12 -31.73
N PRO A 206 -12.89 -12.64 -32.81
CA PRO A 206 -12.38 -14.01 -32.83
C PRO A 206 -11.22 -14.17 -31.83
N GLY A 207 -11.22 -15.26 -31.05
CA GLY A 207 -10.06 -15.66 -30.22
C GLY A 207 -10.19 -15.47 -28.71
N LEU A 208 -11.28 -14.87 -28.20
CA LEU A 208 -11.61 -14.89 -26.76
C LEU A 208 -12.44 -16.16 -26.46
N LYS A 209 -11.76 -17.28 -26.22
CA LYS A 209 -12.37 -18.50 -25.66
C LYS A 209 -12.27 -18.50 -24.14
#